data_AF-A0A8C6WQZ4-F1
#
_entry.id   AF-A0A8C6WQZ4-F1
#
_cell.length_a   1.000
_cell.length_b   1.000
_cell.length_c   1.000
_cell.angle_alpha   90.00
_cell.angle_beta   90.00
_cell.angle_gamma   90.00
#
_symmetry.space_group_name_H-M   'P 1'
#
loop_
_entity.id
_entity.type
_entity.pdbx_description
1 polymer ?
#
loop_
_entity_poly.entity_id
_entity_poly.type
_entity_poly.pdbx_seq_one_letter_code
_entity_poly.pdbx_strand_id
1 'polypeptide(L)'
;MPVERMRMRPWLEEQIDSCQIPGLKWVNKEKRIFQIPWMHAARHGWDLEKDAPLFMRWAIHTGKYQPGVDRPDPKTWKANFRCAMNSLPDIEEVKDKSIKKGTNAFRVYKMLSFPERCMKKGERKDHRYKVNISDVL
;
A
#
# COMPACT_ATOMS: atom_id res chain seq x y z
N MET A 1 12.72 -26.86 -6.73
CA MET A 1 13.29 -25.48 -6.73
C MET A 1 12.35 -24.57 -5.96
N PRO A 2 12.83 -23.58 -5.19
CA PRO A 2 11.94 -22.60 -4.57
C PRO A 2 11.18 -21.85 -5.68
N VAL A 3 9.86 -21.79 -5.58
CA VAL A 3 9.05 -20.95 -6.47
C VAL A 3 9.34 -19.50 -6.14
N GLU A 4 9.88 -18.75 -7.09
CA GLU A 4 10.14 -17.32 -6.91
C GLU A 4 8.79 -16.59 -6.78
N ARG A 5 8.52 -16.02 -5.60
CA ARG A 5 7.27 -15.29 -5.34
C ARG A 5 7.38 -13.87 -5.89
N MET A 6 6.35 -13.42 -6.58
CA MET A 6 6.26 -12.06 -7.09
C MET A 6 6.43 -11.03 -5.96
N ARG A 7 7.24 -10.00 -6.20
CA ARG A 7 7.44 -8.91 -5.23
C ARG A 7 6.18 -8.04 -5.12
N MET A 8 6.06 -7.29 -4.03
CA MET A 8 4.83 -6.55 -3.72
C MET A 8 4.38 -5.57 -4.80
N ARG A 9 5.30 -4.80 -5.40
CA ARG A 9 4.94 -3.78 -6.38
C ARG A 9 4.26 -4.37 -7.64
N PRO A 10 4.87 -5.32 -8.37
CA PRO A 10 4.19 -5.95 -9.51
C PRO A 10 2.94 -6.71 -9.08
N TRP A 11 2.94 -7.36 -7.91
CA TRP A 11 1.75 -8.04 -7.39
C TRP A 11 0.58 -7.08 -7.16
N LEU A 12 0.85 -5.89 -6.59
CA LEU A 12 -0.17 -4.89 -6.33
C LEU A 12 -0.71 -4.30 -7.63
N GLU A 13 0.15 -4.09 -8.63
CA GLU A 13 -0.25 -3.66 -9.96
C GLU A 13 -1.23 -4.64 -10.59
N GLU A 14 -0.94 -5.94 -10.55
CA GLU A 14 -1.88 -6.98 -11.01
C GLU A 14 -3.20 -6.97 -10.24
N GLN A 15 -3.18 -6.77 -8.91
CA GLN A 15 -4.42 -6.69 -8.13
C GLN A 15 -5.27 -5.49 -8.55
N ILE A 16 -4.65 -4.33 -8.85
CA ILE A 16 -5.38 -3.14 -9.32
C ILE A 16 -5.95 -3.38 -10.72
N ASP A 17 -5.16 -3.94 -11.64
CA ASP A 17 -5.57 -4.22 -13.01
C ASP A 17 -6.66 -5.30 -13.11
N SER A 18 -6.70 -6.24 -12.16
CA SER A 18 -7.74 -7.28 -12.13
C SER A 18 -9.16 -6.73 -11.93
N CYS A 19 -9.31 -5.52 -11.36
CA CYS A 19 -10.60 -4.92 -11.02
C CYS A 19 -11.51 -5.81 -10.13
N GLN A 20 -10.97 -6.82 -9.45
CA GLN A 20 -11.76 -7.78 -8.66
C GLN A 20 -12.08 -7.29 -7.24
N ILE A 21 -11.36 -6.29 -6.75
CA ILE A 21 -11.55 -5.75 -5.40
C ILE A 21 -12.28 -4.41 -5.49
N PRO A 22 -13.53 -4.31 -4.99
CA PRO A 22 -14.28 -3.07 -5.03
C PRO A 22 -13.50 -1.90 -4.41
N GLY A 23 -13.42 -0.80 -5.14
CA GLY A 23 -12.74 0.43 -4.69
C GLY A 23 -11.22 0.41 -4.79
N LEU A 24 -10.58 -0.73 -5.08
CA LEU A 24 -9.17 -0.79 -5.51
C LEU A 24 -9.10 -0.50 -7.01
N LYS A 25 -8.57 0.67 -7.38
CA LYS A 25 -8.58 1.10 -8.79
C LYS A 25 -7.51 2.11 -9.10
N TRP A 26 -7.14 2.20 -10.37
CA TRP A 26 -6.43 3.35 -10.91
C TRP A 26 -7.31 4.59 -10.82
N VAL A 27 -6.79 5.64 -10.21
CA VAL A 27 -7.34 7.01 -10.27
C VAL A 27 -6.83 7.70 -11.53
N ASN A 28 -5.57 7.44 -11.90
CA ASN A 28 -4.98 7.83 -13.17
C ASN A 28 -3.91 6.79 -13.54
N LYS A 29 -4.20 5.94 -14.53
CA LYS A 29 -3.33 4.84 -14.93
C LYS A 29 -2.03 5.33 -15.57
N GLU A 30 -2.09 6.37 -16.40
CA GLU A 30 -0.92 6.98 -17.06
C GLU A 30 0.11 7.50 -16.04
N LYS A 31 -0.36 8.17 -14.99
CA LYS A 31 0.48 8.68 -13.89
C LYS A 31 0.71 7.64 -12.78
N ARG A 32 0.22 6.41 -12.96
CA ARG A 32 0.25 5.30 -11.99
C ARG A 32 -0.23 5.70 -10.60
N ILE A 33 -1.30 6.49 -10.55
CA ILE A 33 -1.99 6.89 -9.32
C ILE A 33 -3.17 5.97 -9.11
N PHE A 34 -3.27 5.38 -7.93
CA PHE A 34 -4.31 4.42 -7.58
C PHE A 34 -4.84 4.70 -6.17
N GLN A 35 -6.00 4.13 -5.85
CA GLN A 35 -6.58 4.21 -4.52
C GLN A 35 -6.77 2.81 -3.93
N ILE A 36 -6.65 2.72 -2.61
CA ILE A 36 -6.93 1.51 -1.84
C ILE A 36 -8.03 1.82 -0.80
N PRO A 37 -9.11 1.03 -0.72
CA PRO A 37 -10.08 1.10 0.38
C PRO A 37 -9.39 0.89 1.73
N TRP A 38 -9.69 1.74 2.72
CA TRP A 38 -8.97 1.77 3.99
C TRP A 38 -9.86 1.91 5.22
N MET A 39 -11.07 1.34 5.18
CA MET A 39 -12.02 1.35 6.30
C MET A 39 -11.39 0.78 7.59
N HIS A 40 -11.72 1.41 8.72
CA HIS A 40 -11.21 1.00 10.02
C HIS A 40 -12.04 -0.17 10.56
N ALA A 41 -11.40 -1.26 11.00
CA ALA A 41 -12.07 -2.49 11.40
C ALA A 41 -13.07 -2.32 12.56
N ALA A 42 -12.83 -1.36 13.46
CA ALA A 42 -13.76 -1.03 14.55
C ALA A 42 -14.95 -0.13 14.14
N ARG A 43 -15.11 0.23 12.86
CA ARG A 43 -16.28 1.02 12.42
C ARG A 43 -17.48 0.11 12.21
N HIS A 44 -18.68 0.62 12.55
CA HIS A 44 -19.93 -0.03 12.23
C HIS A 44 -20.05 -0.24 10.71
N GLY A 45 -20.49 -1.45 10.31
CA GLY A 45 -20.63 -1.84 8.91
C GLY A 45 -19.33 -2.31 8.24
N TRP A 46 -18.21 -2.40 8.98
CA TRP A 46 -17.01 -3.06 8.48
C TRP A 46 -17.26 -4.56 8.30
N ASP A 47 -16.82 -5.12 7.18
CA ASP A 47 -17.04 -6.51 6.82
C ASP A 47 -15.77 -7.15 6.24
N LEU A 48 -15.53 -8.42 6.58
CA LEU A 48 -14.31 -9.12 6.18
C LEU A 48 -14.22 -9.28 4.66
N GLU A 49 -15.31 -9.64 4.00
CA GLU A 49 -15.32 -9.92 2.56
C GLU A 49 -15.26 -8.64 1.73
N LYS A 50 -15.82 -7.55 2.25
CA LYS A 50 -15.84 -6.24 1.59
C LYS A 50 -14.56 -5.43 1.83
N ASP A 51 -14.07 -5.40 3.07
CA ASP A 51 -13.04 -4.43 3.49
C ASP A 51 -11.64 -5.04 3.69
N ALA A 52 -11.52 -6.37 3.79
CA ALA A 52 -10.24 -7.05 3.90
C ALA A 52 -9.69 -7.77 2.64
N PRO A 53 -10.36 -7.84 1.47
CA PRO A 53 -9.95 -8.78 0.41
C PRO A 53 -8.55 -8.50 -0.12
N LEU A 54 -8.13 -7.25 -0.26
CA LEU A 54 -6.75 -6.92 -0.67
C LEU A 54 -5.71 -7.42 0.34
N PHE A 55 -5.95 -7.19 1.63
CA PHE A 55 -5.02 -7.56 2.69
C PHE A 55 -4.95 -9.08 2.84
N MET A 56 -6.10 -9.75 2.74
CA MET A 56 -6.20 -11.20 2.73
C MET A 56 -5.42 -11.81 1.56
N ARG A 57 -5.63 -11.32 0.33
CA ARG A 57 -4.89 -11.80 -0.86
C ARG A 57 -3.38 -11.63 -0.70
N TRP A 58 -2.91 -10.54 -0.09
CA TRP A 58 -1.49 -10.37 0.21
C TRP A 58 -0.98 -11.38 1.24
N ALA A 59 -1.77 -11.67 2.27
CA ALA A 59 -1.43 -12.67 3.27
C ALA A 59 -1.34 -14.08 2.66
N ILE A 60 -2.25 -14.43 1.75
CA ILE A 60 -2.21 -15.68 0.98
C ILE A 60 -0.95 -15.72 0.10
N HIS A 61 -0.71 -14.66 -0.67
CA HIS A 61 0.46 -14.55 -1.56
C HIS A 61 1.80 -14.73 -0.84
N THR A 62 1.91 -14.19 0.37
CA THR A 62 3.12 -14.30 1.19
C THR A 62 3.19 -15.59 2.02
N GLY A 63 2.14 -16.42 1.97
CA GLY A 63 2.01 -17.65 2.77
C GLY A 63 1.81 -17.38 4.27
N LYS A 64 1.36 -16.18 4.64
CA LYS A 64 1.03 -15.80 6.02
C LYS A 64 -0.41 -16.14 6.40
N TYR A 65 -1.21 -16.59 5.44
CA TYR A 65 -2.57 -17.07 5.66
C TYR A 65 -2.90 -18.18 4.66
N GLN A 66 -3.37 -19.31 5.16
CA GLN A 66 -3.85 -20.45 4.38
C GLN A 66 -5.37 -20.63 4.63
N PRO A 67 -6.22 -20.33 3.64
CA PRO A 67 -7.66 -20.52 3.76
C PRO A 67 -8.02 -21.97 4.12
N GLY A 68 -8.95 -22.14 5.06
CA GLY A 68 -9.38 -23.45 5.54
C GLY A 68 -8.45 -24.12 6.56
N VAL A 69 -7.24 -23.58 6.77
CA VAL A 69 -6.27 -24.07 7.76
C VAL A 69 -6.13 -23.06 8.90
N ASP A 70 -5.83 -21.81 8.55
CA ASP A 70 -5.59 -20.73 9.51
C ASP A 70 -6.90 -20.00 9.86
N ARG A 71 -6.97 -19.43 11.07
CA ARG A 71 -8.07 -18.53 11.44
C ARG A 71 -7.86 -17.14 10.78
N PRO A 72 -8.91 -16.51 10.22
CA PRO A 72 -8.81 -15.15 9.68
C PRO A 72 -8.31 -14.12 10.70
N ASP A 73 -7.29 -13.33 10.32
CA ASP A 73 -6.77 -12.20 11.11
C ASP A 73 -6.58 -10.94 10.23
N PRO A 74 -7.67 -10.23 9.90
CA PRO A 74 -7.62 -9.04 9.04
C PRO A 74 -6.78 -7.90 9.63
N LYS A 75 -6.64 -7.83 10.96
CA LYS A 75 -5.82 -6.81 11.62
C LYS A 75 -4.34 -7.03 11.29
N THR A 76 -3.86 -8.27 11.42
CA THR A 76 -2.48 -8.64 11.10
C THR A 76 -2.19 -8.52 9.60
N TRP A 77 -3.11 -8.96 8.74
CA TRP A 77 -2.94 -8.82 7.28
C TRP A 77 -2.79 -7.36 6.86
N LYS A 78 -3.66 -6.47 7.37
CA LYS A 78 -3.60 -5.03 7.09
C LYS A 78 -2.32 -4.38 7.60
N ALA A 79 -1.85 -4.77 8.79
CA ALA A 79 -0.59 -4.28 9.35
C ALA A 79 0.62 -4.70 8.50
N ASN A 80 0.68 -5.97 8.10
CA ASN A 80 1.75 -6.51 7.26
C ASN A 80 1.77 -5.88 5.87
N PHE A 81 0.58 -5.72 5.25
CA PHE A 81 0.44 -5.03 3.98
C PHE A 81 0.97 -3.58 4.06
N ARG A 82 0.58 -2.84 5.11
CA ARG A 82 1.07 -1.47 5.33
C ARG A 82 2.60 -1.43 5.46
N CYS A 83 3.20 -2.34 6.22
CA CYS A 83 4.65 -2.40 6.37
C CYS A 83 5.34 -2.68 5.03
N ALA A 84 4.80 -3.60 4.23
CA ALA A 84 5.34 -3.92 2.92
C ALA A 84 5.19 -2.74 1.93
N MET A 85 4.07 -2.00 1.94
CA MET A 85 3.92 -0.77 1.16
C MET A 85 4.96 0.29 1.56
N ASN A 86 5.15 0.47 2.87
CA ASN A 86 6.07 1.48 3.40
C ASN A 86 7.55 1.16 3.11
N SER A 87 7.89 -0.09 2.82
CA SER A 87 9.26 -0.47 2.46
C SER A 87 9.59 -0.25 0.98
N LEU A 88 8.59 0.00 0.14
CA LEU A 88 8.80 0.26 -1.28
C LEU A 88 9.31 1.70 -1.50
N PRO A 89 10.51 1.89 -2.08
CA PRO A 89 11.09 3.22 -2.29
C PRO A 89 10.42 3.99 -3.44
N ASP A 90 9.56 3.32 -4.21
CA ASP A 90 8.91 3.80 -5.41
C ASP A 90 7.39 3.75 -5.34
N ILE A 91 6.83 3.67 -4.14
CA ILE A 91 5.40 3.92 -3.88
C ILE A 91 5.28 4.98 -2.78
N GLU A 92 4.40 5.95 -2.98
CA GLU A 92 4.13 6.99 -1.99
C GLU A 92 2.65 7.29 -1.82
N GLU A 93 2.25 7.65 -0.59
CA GLU A 93 0.89 8.11 -0.29
C GLU A 93 0.73 9.57 -0.73
N VAL A 94 -0.28 9.84 -1.56
CA VAL A 94 -0.74 11.18 -1.96
C VAL A 94 -1.78 11.63 -0.93
N LYS A 95 -1.28 12.19 0.18
CA LYS A 95 -2.07 12.44 1.40
C LYS A 95 -3.22 13.42 1.19
N ASP A 96 -3.00 14.45 0.37
CA ASP A 96 -3.96 15.48 0.01
C ASP A 96 -5.19 14.93 -0.73
N LYS A 97 -5.03 13.80 -1.43
CA LYS A 97 -6.12 13.13 -2.16
C LYS A 97 -6.78 12.00 -1.37
N SER A 98 -6.33 11.72 -0.14
CA SER A 98 -6.79 10.59 0.64
C SER A 98 -7.91 10.97 1.63
N ILE A 99 -8.97 10.16 1.68
CA ILE A 99 -10.06 10.33 2.66
C ILE A 99 -9.92 9.29 3.78
N LYS A 100 -9.48 9.72 4.96
CA LYS A 100 -9.10 8.81 6.07
C LYS A 100 -10.24 8.47 7.04
N LYS A 101 -11.42 9.09 6.87
CA LYS A 101 -12.57 8.94 7.77
C LYS A 101 -13.82 8.55 6.97
N GLY A 102 -14.80 7.97 7.68
CA GLY A 102 -16.06 7.53 7.09
C GLY A 102 -16.05 6.06 6.66
N THR A 103 -17.20 5.62 6.17
CA THR A 103 -17.44 4.26 5.62
C THR A 103 -16.71 4.07 4.29
N ASN A 104 -16.65 5.12 3.46
CA ASN A 104 -15.95 5.10 2.18
C ASN A 104 -14.50 5.57 2.29
N ALA A 105 -13.82 5.29 3.40
CA ALA A 105 -12.43 5.73 3.59
C ALA A 105 -11.48 5.06 2.60
N PHE A 106 -10.56 5.82 2.01
CA PHE A 106 -9.54 5.33 1.09
C PHE A 106 -8.23 6.11 1.21
N ARG A 107 -7.15 5.49 0.74
CA ARG A 107 -5.84 6.12 0.60
C ARG A 107 -5.41 6.13 -0.86
N VAL A 108 -4.91 7.26 -1.31
CA VAL A 108 -4.37 7.42 -2.67
C VAL A 108 -2.87 7.25 -2.63
N TYR A 109 -2.35 6.48 -3.57
CA TYR A 109 -0.94 6.21 -3.73
C TYR A 109 -0.49 6.48 -5.17
N LYS A 110 0.81 6.70 -5.36
CA LYS A 110 1.45 6.83 -6.66
C LYS A 110 2.64 5.88 -6.75
N MET A 111 2.71 5.09 -7.82
CA MET A 111 3.93 4.37 -8.18
C MET A 111 4.86 5.31 -8.95
N LEU A 112 6.05 5.56 -8.43
CA LEU A 112 7.03 6.44 -9.04
C LEU A 112 7.68 5.76 -10.24
N SER A 113 7.88 6.53 -11.30
CA SER A 113 8.78 6.18 -12.40
C SER A 113 10.25 6.25 -11.96
N PHE A 114 11.15 5.71 -12.77
CA PHE A 114 12.58 5.75 -12.49
C PHE A 114 13.11 7.19 -12.32
N PRO A 115 12.79 8.16 -13.20
CA PRO A 115 13.23 9.55 -13.03
C PRO A 115 12.72 10.18 -11.72
N GLU A 116 11.43 10.00 -11.41
CA GLU A 116 10.82 10.57 -10.20
C GLU A 116 11.48 10.02 -8.93
N ARG A 117 11.79 8.71 -8.91
CA ARG A 117 12.50 8.07 -7.80
C ARG A 117 13.91 8.63 -7.62
N CYS A 118 14.62 8.93 -8.71
CA CYS A 118 15.97 9.48 -8.67
C CYS A 118 15.98 10.92 -8.14
N MET A 119 15.04 11.76 -8.58
CA MET A 119 14.89 13.14 -8.09
C MET A 119 14.67 13.17 -6.57
N LYS A 120 13.79 12.30 -6.05
CA LYS A 120 13.52 12.22 -4.60
C LYS A 120 14.72 11.74 -3.77
N LYS A 121 15.58 10.87 -4.32
CA LYS A 121 16.82 10.49 -3.65
C LYS A 121 17.76 11.68 -3.47
N GLY A 122 17.75 12.65 -4.39
CA GLY A 122 18.51 13.90 -4.28
C GLY A 122 17.99 14.79 -3.16
N GLU A 123 16.67 15.02 -3.09
CA GLU A 123 16.03 15.87 -2.08
C GLU A 123 16.19 15.33 -0.65
N ARG A 124 16.08 14.00 -0.46
CA ARG A 124 16.32 13.36 0.85
C ARG A 124 17.77 13.42 1.31
N LYS A 125 18.72 13.60 0.38
CA LYS A 125 20.13 13.86 0.74
C LYS A 125 20.27 15.32 1.15
N ASP A 126 19.72 16.26 0.40
CA ASP A 126 19.78 17.70 0.69
C ASP A 126 19.18 18.05 2.07
N HIS A 127 18.00 17.49 2.41
CA HIS A 127 17.41 17.69 3.75
C HIS A 127 18.27 17.12 4.90
N ARG A 128 18.99 16.03 4.67
CA ARG A 128 19.89 15.46 5.69
C ARG A 128 21.13 16.32 5.95
N TYR A 129 21.58 17.09 4.96
CA TYR A 129 22.68 18.04 5.14
C TYR A 129 22.21 19.33 5.82
N LYS A 130 20.97 19.78 5.59
CA LYS A 130 20.42 20.97 6.24
C LYS A 130 20.12 20.78 7.73
N VAL A 131 19.69 19.60 8.15
CA VAL A 131 19.39 19.31 9.57
C VAL A 131 20.67 19.21 10.43
N ASN A 132 21.84 18.88 9.85
CA ASN A 132 23.09 18.74 10.61
C ASN A 132 23.90 20.05 10.76
N ILE A 133 23.54 21.14 10.07
CA ILE A 133 24.28 22.41 10.14
C ILE A 133 23.77 23.32 11.26
N SER A 134 22.55 23.11 11.76
CA SER A 134 22.00 23.89 12.88
C SER A 134 22.34 23.35 14.27
N ASP A 135 22.93 22.16 14.39
CA ASP A 135 23.31 21.53 15.67
C ASP A 135 24.80 21.74 16.03
N VAL A 136 25.51 22.60 15.28
CA VAL A 136 26.92 22.94 15.51
C VAL A 136 27.09 24.47 15.48
N LEU A 137 26.40 25.19 16.35
CA LEU A 137 26.73 26.56 16.79
C LEU A 137 26.16 26.80 18.20
#